data_AF-A0A516R4Q1-F1
#
_entry.id   AF-A0A516R4Q1-F1
#
_cell.length_a   1.000
_cell.length_b   1.000
_cell.length_c   1.000
_cell.angle_alpha   90.00
_cell.angle_beta   90.00
_cell.angle_gamma   90.00
#
_symmetry.space_group_name_H-M   'P 1'
#
loop_
_entity.id
_entity.type
_entity.pdbx_description
1 polymer ?
#
loop_
_entity_poly.entity_id
_entity_poly.type
_entity_poly.pdbx_seq_one_letter_code
_entity_poly.pdbx_strand_id
1 'polypeptide(L)'
;MSDAAQPTAAEVRAAAEAVKTALDRHLAAVERRSGEDDPAVYEAFNELAAAAEAYDELLYDRYDEVTPFEIPGAEDSLPPYQGPAEPTALSVLIRRDYAVAEPQRLLAQAARVEAADEDATDDDRQAGTLPGAIGLLFGEFEPDEIASRHKEFGLEEGDSTLWVTALDEPAEAGEWLESPFDQTDPQRVVCRFDVSAVFDDEQDGLEDLEDLEDADDGPDPADPDLDGALGYDPDEVVSLDDVDDVEVVERERGEPA
;
A
#
# COMPACT_ATOMS: atom_id res chain seq x y z
N MET A 1 -35.39 24.81 -2.89
CA MET A 1 -33.99 25.14 -3.19
C MET A 1 -33.56 26.03 -2.03
N SER A 2 -32.86 25.47 -1.05
CA SER A 2 -32.55 26.12 0.22
C SER A 2 -31.65 27.33 -0.01
N ASP A 3 -32.07 28.47 0.53
CA ASP A 3 -31.29 29.69 0.64
C ASP A 3 -30.23 29.47 1.74
N ALA A 4 -29.12 28.80 1.39
CA ALA A 4 -27.98 28.69 2.29
C ALA A 4 -27.32 30.08 2.36
N ALA A 5 -27.29 30.67 3.55
CA ALA A 5 -26.70 31.98 3.75
C ALA A 5 -25.21 31.93 3.33
N GLN A 6 -24.85 32.79 2.37
CA GLN A 6 -23.47 32.91 1.90
C GLN A 6 -22.55 33.34 3.05
N PRO A 7 -21.36 32.73 3.20
CA PRO A 7 -20.43 33.06 4.26
C PRO A 7 -20.00 34.53 4.19
N THR A 8 -19.81 35.15 5.35
CA THR A 8 -19.46 36.55 5.47
C THR A 8 -17.96 36.75 5.30
N ALA A 9 -17.55 37.96 4.89
CA ALA A 9 -16.14 38.31 4.85
C ALA A 9 -15.46 38.29 6.24
N ALA A 10 -16.23 38.29 7.34
CA ALA A 10 -15.69 38.14 8.68
C ALA A 10 -15.33 36.68 8.97
N GLU A 11 -16.17 35.73 8.54
CA GLU A 11 -15.91 34.29 8.67
C GLU A 11 -14.70 33.86 7.86
N VAL A 12 -14.56 34.32 6.61
CA VAL A 12 -13.37 34.03 5.78
C VAL A 12 -12.08 34.55 6.45
N ARG A 13 -12.13 35.75 7.05
CA ARG A 13 -10.98 36.29 7.79
C ARG A 13 -10.69 35.50 9.06
N ALA A 14 -11.73 35.06 9.77
CA ALA A 14 -11.56 34.24 10.97
C ALA A 14 -10.91 32.89 10.63
N ALA A 15 -11.33 32.25 9.53
CA ALA A 15 -10.73 31.02 9.04
C ALA A 15 -9.26 31.23 8.61
N ALA A 16 -8.95 32.33 7.93
CA ALA A 16 -7.56 32.68 7.60
C ALA A 16 -6.68 32.86 8.87
N GLU A 17 -7.21 33.44 9.94
CA GLU A 17 -6.49 33.51 11.23
C GLU A 17 -6.38 32.16 11.93
N ALA A 18 -7.36 31.26 11.76
CA ALA A 18 -7.29 29.90 12.27
C ALA A 18 -6.16 29.11 11.60
N VAL A 19 -6.01 29.21 10.28
CA VAL A 19 -4.88 28.60 9.54
C VAL A 19 -3.54 29.08 10.07
N LYS A 20 -3.37 30.39 10.26
CA LYS A 20 -2.12 30.95 10.81
C LYS A 20 -1.83 30.41 12.20
N THR A 21 -2.85 30.36 13.05
CA THR A 21 -2.73 29.84 14.42
C THR A 21 -2.35 28.36 14.43
N ALA A 22 -2.95 27.56 13.55
CA ALA A 22 -2.63 26.15 13.41
C ALA A 22 -1.22 25.94 12.85
N LEU A 23 -0.77 26.79 11.93
CA LEU A 23 0.59 26.76 11.38
C LEU A 23 1.63 27.04 12.48
N ASP A 24 1.39 28.05 13.31
CA ASP A 24 2.26 28.37 14.45
C ASP A 24 2.30 27.20 15.46
N ARG A 25 1.17 26.54 15.70
CA ARG A 25 1.10 25.37 16.58
C ARG A 25 1.85 24.17 16.01
N HIS A 26 1.68 23.90 14.72
CA HIS A 26 2.41 22.84 14.03
C HIS A 26 3.92 23.08 14.07
N LEU A 27 4.38 24.30 13.77
CA LEU A 27 5.80 24.65 13.91
C LEU A 27 6.30 24.44 15.34
N ALA A 28 5.54 24.91 16.34
CA ALA A 28 5.91 24.73 17.74
C ALA A 28 5.92 23.25 18.18
N ALA A 29 5.14 22.37 17.55
CA ALA A 29 5.19 20.92 17.78
C ALA A 29 6.46 20.33 17.16
N VAL A 30 6.78 20.69 15.91
CA VAL A 30 7.99 20.25 15.20
C VAL A 30 9.25 20.66 15.95
N GLU A 31 9.32 21.90 16.44
CA GLU A 31 10.47 22.40 17.21
C GLU A 31 10.67 21.66 18.56
N ARG A 32 9.61 21.05 19.11
CA ARG A 32 9.65 20.31 20.37
C ARG A 32 9.68 18.78 20.19
N ARG A 33 9.77 18.30 18.94
CA ARG A 33 9.65 16.86 18.64
C ARG A 33 10.71 16.03 19.38
N SER A 34 10.27 14.89 19.89
CA SER A 34 11.05 13.96 20.68
C SER A 34 11.56 12.74 19.87
N GLY A 35 11.14 12.63 18.60
CA GLY A 35 11.51 11.57 17.66
C GLY A 35 11.04 11.86 16.23
N GLU A 36 11.26 10.90 15.33
CA GLU A 36 10.83 10.97 13.92
C GLU A 36 9.30 10.78 13.80
N ASP A 37 8.72 9.89 14.62
CA ASP A 37 7.28 9.62 14.71
C ASP A 37 6.65 10.24 15.98
N ASP A 38 6.78 11.56 16.17
CA ASP A 38 6.19 12.23 17.33
C ASP A 38 4.66 12.43 17.16
N PRO A 39 3.81 11.82 18.01
CA PRO A 39 2.36 11.94 17.88
C PRO A 39 1.85 13.38 17.97
N ALA A 40 2.53 14.25 18.72
CA ALA A 40 2.12 15.65 18.86
C ALA A 40 2.35 16.46 17.56
N VAL A 41 3.34 16.09 16.76
CA VAL A 41 3.57 16.68 15.43
C VAL A 41 2.47 16.25 14.48
N TYR A 42 2.13 14.96 14.49
CA TYR A 42 1.06 14.41 13.66
C TYR A 42 -0.31 15.02 14.00
N GLU A 43 -0.65 15.14 15.28
CA GLU A 43 -1.88 15.81 15.72
C GLU A 43 -1.93 17.27 15.24
N ALA A 44 -0.85 18.03 15.42
CA ALA A 44 -0.79 19.43 15.00
C ALA A 44 -0.83 19.58 13.46
N PHE A 45 -0.30 18.61 12.71
CA PHE A 45 -0.42 18.55 11.26
C PHE A 45 -1.88 18.39 10.83
N ASN A 46 -2.62 17.48 11.46
CA ASN A 46 -4.04 17.26 11.16
C ASN A 46 -4.89 18.49 11.51
N GLU A 47 -4.61 19.17 12.63
CA GLU A 47 -5.27 20.44 12.96
C GLU A 47 -5.03 21.52 11.90
N LEU A 48 -3.80 21.61 11.36
CA LEU A 48 -3.46 22.54 10.29
C LEU A 48 -4.19 22.21 8.99
N ALA A 49 -4.23 20.94 8.62
CA ALA A 49 -4.97 20.45 7.45
C ALA A 49 -6.45 20.85 7.54
N ALA A 50 -7.13 20.50 8.64
CA ALA A 50 -8.54 20.83 8.84
C ALA A 50 -8.82 22.34 8.82
N ALA A 51 -7.91 23.15 9.40
CA ALA A 51 -8.06 24.61 9.35
C ALA A 51 -7.90 25.16 7.92
N ALA A 52 -6.99 24.59 7.13
CA ALA A 52 -6.74 25.00 5.75
C ALA A 52 -7.91 24.64 4.83
N GLU A 53 -8.48 23.44 4.96
CA GLU A 53 -9.68 23.01 4.23
C GLU A 53 -10.88 23.91 4.51
N ALA A 54 -11.18 24.17 5.80
CA ALA A 54 -12.26 25.06 6.19
C ALA A 54 -12.08 26.50 5.66
N TYR A 55 -10.83 26.97 5.54
CA TYR A 55 -10.55 28.25 4.92
C TYR A 55 -10.79 28.22 3.40
N ASP A 56 -10.36 27.16 2.72
CA ASP A 56 -10.53 27.00 1.27
C ASP A 56 -12.03 26.93 0.89
N GLU A 57 -12.83 26.15 1.63
CA GLU A 57 -14.29 26.10 1.45
C GLU A 57 -14.94 27.48 1.57
N LEU A 58 -14.63 28.22 2.65
CA LEU A 58 -15.19 29.55 2.88
C LEU A 58 -14.69 30.57 1.85
N LEU A 59 -13.46 30.42 1.37
CA LEU A 59 -12.88 31.25 0.32
C LEU A 59 -13.61 31.04 -1.00
N TYR A 60 -13.83 29.77 -1.37
CA TYR A 60 -14.55 29.38 -2.56
C TYR A 60 -16.01 29.85 -2.51
N ASP A 61 -16.73 29.53 -1.44
CA ASP A 61 -18.14 29.88 -1.28
C ASP A 61 -18.38 31.39 -1.41
N ARG A 62 -17.44 32.22 -0.92
CA ARG A 62 -17.61 33.68 -0.89
C ARG A 62 -17.00 34.39 -2.09
N TYR A 63 -15.88 33.91 -2.61
CA TYR A 63 -15.10 34.63 -3.62
C TYR A 63 -14.89 33.85 -4.93
N ASP A 64 -15.32 32.59 -5.00
CA ASP A 64 -15.12 31.68 -6.15
C ASP A 64 -13.62 31.51 -6.48
N GLU A 65 -12.79 31.49 -5.44
CA GLU A 65 -11.34 31.38 -5.50
C GLU A 65 -10.88 30.20 -4.64
N VAL A 66 -9.77 29.57 -5.04
CA VAL A 66 -9.15 28.43 -4.34
C VAL A 66 -7.70 28.73 -4.00
N THR A 67 -7.20 28.10 -2.96
CA THR A 67 -5.79 28.18 -2.60
C THR A 67 -4.93 27.29 -3.51
N PRO A 68 -3.67 27.65 -3.79
CA PRO A 68 -2.78 26.86 -4.64
C PRO A 68 -2.13 25.67 -3.90
N PHE A 69 -2.52 25.38 -2.66
CA PHE A 69 -1.92 24.34 -1.83
C PHE A 69 -2.88 23.15 -1.75
N GLU A 70 -2.39 21.96 -2.04
CA GLU A 70 -3.16 20.72 -1.86
C GLU A 70 -2.77 20.07 -0.54
N ILE A 71 -3.76 19.54 0.19
CA ILE A 71 -3.56 18.79 1.42
C ILE A 71 -3.50 17.30 1.05
N PRO A 72 -2.34 16.63 1.20
CA PRO A 72 -2.25 15.20 0.94
C PRO A 72 -3.20 14.43 1.86
N GLY A 73 -4.11 13.64 1.29
CA GLY A 73 -4.91 12.65 2.03
C GLY A 73 -6.26 13.10 2.58
N ALA A 74 -6.74 14.34 2.35
CA ALA A 74 -8.00 14.82 2.95
C ALA A 74 -9.25 13.97 2.57
N GLU A 75 -9.28 13.35 1.38
CA GLU A 75 -10.42 12.53 0.93
C GLU A 75 -10.26 11.02 1.19
N ASP A 76 -9.02 10.51 1.33
CA ASP A 76 -8.72 9.07 1.43
C ASP A 76 -8.09 8.63 2.76
N SER A 77 -7.76 9.57 3.66
CA SER A 77 -7.15 9.23 4.96
C SER A 77 -8.21 8.97 6.03
N LEU A 78 -8.02 7.86 6.75
CA LEU A 78 -8.81 7.57 7.94
C LEU A 78 -8.57 8.66 9.00
N PRO A 79 -9.58 9.03 9.81
CA PRO A 79 -9.38 9.98 10.88
C PRO A 79 -8.32 9.47 11.87
N PRO A 80 -7.67 10.37 12.65
CA PRO A 80 -6.64 9.95 13.61
C PRO A 80 -7.17 8.89 14.57
N TYR A 81 -6.36 7.85 14.83
CA TYR A 81 -6.71 6.78 15.75
C TYR A 81 -6.94 7.34 17.17
N GLN A 82 -8.10 7.05 17.75
CA GLN A 82 -8.51 7.47 19.10
C GLN A 82 -8.72 6.30 20.07
N GLY A 83 -8.29 5.09 19.68
CA GLY A 83 -8.41 3.89 20.51
C GLY A 83 -7.30 3.74 21.57
N PRO A 84 -7.29 2.62 22.32
CA PRO A 84 -6.29 2.37 23.35
C PRO A 84 -4.87 2.27 22.76
N ALA A 85 -3.87 2.76 23.50
CA ALA A 85 -2.46 2.70 23.11
C ALA A 85 -1.90 1.26 23.12
N GLU A 86 -2.46 0.38 23.95
CA GLU A 86 -2.12 -1.05 24.02
C GLU A 86 -3.42 -1.87 23.81
N PRO A 87 -3.85 -2.12 22.57
CA PRO A 87 -5.08 -2.86 22.29
C PRO A 87 -4.93 -4.34 22.69
N THR A 88 -5.92 -4.86 23.43
CA THR A 88 -5.93 -6.26 23.90
C THR A 88 -6.86 -7.16 23.09
N ALA A 89 -7.70 -6.57 22.23
CA ALA A 89 -8.63 -7.25 21.34
C ALA A 89 -8.70 -6.52 19.99
N LEU A 90 -8.82 -7.28 18.91
CA LEU A 90 -8.85 -6.77 17.53
C LEU A 90 -10.00 -7.40 16.73
N SER A 91 -10.55 -6.65 15.78
CA SER A 91 -11.41 -7.15 14.71
C SER A 91 -10.72 -6.90 13.36
N VAL A 92 -10.78 -7.89 12.46
CA VAL A 92 -10.20 -7.79 11.12
C VAL A 92 -11.33 -7.95 10.10
N LEU A 93 -11.57 -6.89 9.32
CA LEU A 93 -12.51 -6.92 8.21
C LEU A 93 -11.73 -7.04 6.92
N ILE A 94 -12.17 -7.92 6.03
CA ILE A 94 -11.52 -8.17 4.76
C ILE A 94 -12.56 -8.08 3.66
N ARG A 95 -12.28 -7.26 2.66
CA ARG A 95 -12.99 -7.28 1.38
C ARG A 95 -12.02 -7.79 0.32
N ARG A 96 -12.43 -8.81 -0.42
CA ARG A 96 -11.71 -9.35 -1.59
C ARG A 96 -12.67 -9.34 -2.77
N ASP A 97 -12.29 -8.67 -3.84
CA ASP A 97 -13.05 -8.70 -5.07
C ASP A 97 -12.51 -9.83 -5.96
N TYR A 98 -13.40 -10.52 -6.69
CA TYR A 98 -13.03 -11.56 -7.64
C TYR A 98 -13.74 -11.36 -8.97
N ALA A 99 -13.03 -11.55 -10.06
CA ALA A 99 -13.60 -11.71 -11.39
C ALA A 99 -13.83 -13.20 -11.69
N VAL A 100 -14.98 -13.54 -12.27
CA VAL A 100 -15.22 -14.90 -12.80
C VAL A 100 -14.57 -15.02 -14.17
N ALA A 101 -13.27 -15.30 -14.19
CA ALA A 101 -12.45 -15.38 -15.41
C ALA A 101 -12.72 -16.66 -16.23
N GLU A 102 -12.94 -17.80 -15.55
CA GLU A 102 -13.22 -19.09 -16.19
C GLU A 102 -14.57 -19.69 -15.73
N PRO A 103 -15.72 -19.19 -16.25
CA PRO A 103 -17.07 -19.67 -15.88
C PRO A 103 -17.26 -21.18 -15.96
N GLN A 104 -16.66 -21.82 -16.97
CA GLN A 104 -16.79 -23.27 -17.18
C GLN A 104 -16.03 -24.07 -16.12
N ARG A 105 -14.90 -23.55 -15.63
CA ARG A 105 -14.14 -24.16 -14.54
C ARG A 105 -14.92 -24.07 -13.24
N LEU A 106 -15.51 -22.90 -12.94
CA LEU A 106 -16.36 -22.68 -11.77
C LEU A 106 -17.53 -23.69 -11.73
N LEU A 107 -18.27 -23.81 -12.83
CA LEU A 107 -19.38 -24.76 -12.95
C LEU A 107 -18.91 -26.21 -12.80
N ALA A 108 -17.76 -26.55 -13.38
CA ALA A 108 -17.21 -27.91 -13.27
C ALA A 108 -16.78 -28.25 -11.84
N GLN A 109 -16.25 -27.29 -11.07
CA GLN A 109 -15.92 -27.51 -9.66
C GLN A 109 -17.17 -27.67 -8.81
N ALA A 110 -18.16 -26.78 -8.97
CA ALA A 110 -19.43 -26.89 -8.25
C ALA A 110 -20.14 -28.22 -8.53
N ALA A 111 -20.12 -28.70 -9.78
CA ALA A 111 -20.70 -29.98 -10.15
C ALA A 111 -19.99 -31.18 -9.48
N ARG A 112 -18.68 -31.06 -9.18
CA ARG A 112 -17.95 -32.09 -8.43
C ARG A 112 -18.33 -32.11 -6.96
N VAL A 113 -18.47 -30.93 -6.35
CA VAL A 113 -18.94 -30.80 -4.96
C VAL A 113 -20.35 -31.39 -4.83
N GLU A 114 -21.27 -30.97 -5.69
CA GLU A 114 -22.64 -31.46 -5.70
C GLU A 114 -22.75 -32.97 -5.97
N ALA A 115 -21.88 -33.52 -6.84
CA ALA A 115 -21.86 -34.96 -7.09
C ALA A 115 -21.25 -35.77 -5.93
N ALA A 116 -20.48 -35.14 -5.05
CA ALA A 116 -19.93 -35.75 -3.85
C ALA A 116 -20.89 -35.71 -2.65
N ASP A 117 -21.90 -34.84 -2.71
CA ASP A 117 -22.97 -34.79 -1.71
C ASP A 117 -23.97 -35.93 -1.92
N GLU A 118 -23.83 -36.99 -1.12
CA GLU A 118 -24.68 -38.19 -1.17
C GLU A 118 -26.11 -37.94 -0.66
N ASP A 119 -26.33 -36.85 0.09
CA ASP A 119 -27.63 -36.48 0.68
C ASP A 119 -28.42 -35.49 -0.18
N ALA A 120 -27.80 -34.87 -1.19
CA ALA A 120 -28.43 -33.91 -2.09
C ALA A 120 -29.53 -34.56 -2.95
N THR A 121 -30.71 -33.91 -3.00
CA THR A 121 -31.80 -34.34 -3.89
C THR A 121 -31.70 -33.68 -5.26
N ASP A 122 -32.42 -34.21 -6.26
CA ASP A 122 -32.44 -33.62 -7.61
C ASP A 122 -32.92 -32.15 -7.62
N ASP A 123 -33.75 -31.75 -6.65
CA ASP A 123 -34.21 -30.37 -6.48
C ASP A 123 -33.15 -29.44 -5.86
N ASP A 124 -32.12 -29.98 -5.20
CA ASP A 124 -31.03 -29.22 -4.59
C ASP A 124 -29.92 -28.86 -5.60
N ARG A 125 -30.00 -29.39 -6.83
CA ARG A 125 -28.97 -29.21 -7.84
C ARG A 125 -28.90 -27.77 -8.38
N GLN A 126 -27.88 -27.05 -7.95
CA GLN A 126 -27.66 -25.63 -8.21
C GLN A 126 -26.40 -25.37 -9.06
N ALA A 127 -25.52 -26.37 -9.20
CA ALA A 127 -24.24 -26.26 -9.91
C ALA A 127 -24.38 -25.89 -11.41
N GLY A 128 -25.55 -26.09 -12.01
CA GLY A 128 -25.83 -25.78 -13.42
C GLY A 128 -25.91 -24.28 -13.75
N THR A 129 -25.89 -23.40 -12.75
CA THR A 129 -25.91 -21.95 -12.92
C THR A 129 -24.72 -21.30 -12.23
N LEU A 130 -24.23 -20.17 -12.74
CA LEU A 130 -23.11 -19.47 -12.09
C LEU A 130 -23.42 -19.04 -10.65
N PRO A 131 -24.59 -18.43 -10.34
CA PRO A 131 -24.91 -18.08 -8.95
C PRO A 131 -24.99 -19.29 -8.03
N GLY A 132 -25.58 -20.40 -8.50
CA GLY A 132 -25.64 -21.63 -7.73
C GLY A 132 -24.28 -22.27 -7.52
N ALA A 133 -23.40 -22.25 -8.53
CA ALA A 133 -22.02 -22.69 -8.40
C ALA A 133 -21.22 -21.85 -7.38
N ILE A 134 -21.40 -20.52 -7.38
CA ILE A 134 -20.80 -19.64 -6.38
C ILE A 134 -21.32 -20.01 -4.99
N GLY A 135 -22.63 -20.14 -4.82
CA GLY A 135 -23.24 -20.50 -3.53
C GLY A 135 -22.75 -21.84 -2.98
N LEU A 136 -22.62 -22.86 -3.85
CA LEU A 136 -22.09 -24.17 -3.46
C LEU A 136 -20.62 -24.09 -3.04
N LEU A 137 -19.77 -23.43 -3.82
CA LEU A 137 -18.35 -23.34 -3.51
C LEU A 137 -18.07 -22.53 -2.24
N PHE A 138 -18.72 -21.38 -2.08
CA PHE A 138 -18.59 -20.56 -0.87
C PHE A 138 -19.32 -21.13 0.36
N GLY A 139 -20.18 -22.15 0.17
CA GLY A 139 -20.78 -22.92 1.25
C GLY A 139 -19.94 -24.11 1.69
N GLU A 140 -19.20 -24.74 0.76
CA GLU A 140 -18.36 -25.92 1.03
C GLU A 140 -16.96 -25.55 1.52
N PHE A 141 -16.35 -24.51 0.94
CA PHE A 141 -14.96 -24.15 1.21
C PHE A 141 -14.86 -22.95 2.16
N GLU A 142 -13.85 -22.96 3.03
CA GLU A 142 -13.55 -21.80 3.88
C GLU A 142 -13.11 -20.61 3.02
N PRO A 143 -13.40 -19.36 3.43
CA PRO A 143 -13.01 -18.17 2.67
C PRO A 143 -11.52 -18.08 2.34
N ASP A 144 -10.65 -18.55 3.25
CA ASP A 144 -9.20 -18.55 3.04
C ASP A 144 -8.73 -19.71 2.13
N GLU A 145 -9.48 -20.81 2.06
CA GLU A 145 -9.22 -21.83 1.04
C GLU A 145 -9.57 -21.32 -0.35
N ILE A 146 -10.71 -20.62 -0.49
CA ILE A 146 -11.08 -19.98 -1.76
C ILE A 146 -10.03 -18.94 -2.16
N ALA A 147 -9.57 -18.11 -1.20
CA ALA A 147 -8.54 -17.11 -1.48
C ALA A 147 -7.21 -17.74 -1.95
N SER A 148 -6.73 -18.78 -1.25
CA SER A 148 -5.46 -19.43 -1.61
C SER A 148 -5.51 -20.22 -2.93
N ARG A 149 -6.69 -20.68 -3.35
CA ARG A 149 -6.87 -21.54 -4.53
C ARG A 149 -7.84 -20.95 -5.56
N HIS A 150 -8.03 -19.63 -5.58
CA HIS A 150 -9.04 -18.93 -6.40
C HIS A 150 -8.98 -19.32 -7.89
N LYS A 151 -7.76 -19.47 -8.45
CA LYS A 151 -7.54 -19.90 -9.85
C LYS A 151 -8.09 -21.30 -10.15
N GLU A 152 -8.11 -22.20 -9.16
CA GLU A 152 -8.68 -23.55 -9.32
C GLU A 152 -10.20 -23.54 -9.47
N PHE A 153 -10.84 -22.50 -8.93
CA PHE A 153 -12.27 -22.23 -9.05
C PHE A 153 -12.61 -21.41 -10.30
N GLY A 154 -11.61 -20.96 -11.07
CA GLY A 154 -11.83 -20.10 -12.23
C GLY A 154 -12.12 -18.65 -11.87
N LEU A 155 -11.68 -18.25 -10.68
CA LEU A 155 -11.70 -16.87 -10.21
C LEU A 155 -10.33 -16.24 -10.45
N GLU A 156 -10.33 -14.93 -10.68
CA GLU A 156 -9.17 -14.07 -10.74
C GLU A 156 -9.31 -13.00 -9.66
N GLU A 157 -8.26 -12.81 -8.87
CA GLU A 157 -8.26 -11.86 -7.76
C GLU A 157 -8.28 -10.43 -8.29
N GLY A 158 -9.16 -9.61 -7.72
CA GLY A 158 -9.27 -8.18 -7.98
C GLY A 158 -8.67 -7.38 -6.82
N ASP A 159 -9.19 -6.18 -6.60
CA ASP A 159 -8.77 -5.36 -5.47
C ASP A 159 -9.14 -6.04 -4.13
N SER A 160 -8.30 -5.84 -3.13
CA SER A 160 -8.58 -6.25 -1.77
C SER A 160 -8.26 -5.15 -0.77
N THR A 161 -9.03 -5.11 0.31
CA THR A 161 -8.78 -4.22 1.43
C THR A 161 -8.91 -4.97 2.74
N LEU A 162 -7.98 -4.72 3.66
CA LEU A 162 -7.98 -5.23 5.02
C LEU A 162 -8.01 -4.07 6.01
N TRP A 163 -8.98 -4.09 6.93
CA TRP A 163 -9.09 -3.15 8.04
C TRP A 163 -8.84 -3.88 9.36
N VAL A 164 -7.93 -3.33 10.18
CA VAL A 164 -7.69 -3.81 11.56
C VAL A 164 -8.25 -2.79 12.52
N THR A 165 -9.12 -3.22 13.42
CA THR A 165 -9.83 -2.35 14.37
C THR A 165 -9.53 -2.76 15.79
N ALA A 166 -9.24 -1.80 16.66
CA ALA A 166 -9.10 -2.05 18.09
C ALA A 166 -10.46 -2.12 18.79
N LEU A 167 -10.63 -3.12 19.64
CA LEU A 167 -11.80 -3.29 20.50
C LEU A 167 -11.41 -3.02 21.96
N ASP A 168 -12.37 -2.53 22.75
CA ASP A 168 -12.16 -2.32 24.19
C ASP A 168 -12.12 -3.65 24.95
N GLU A 169 -12.94 -4.62 24.51
CA GLU A 169 -13.06 -5.95 25.10
C GLU A 169 -13.22 -7.00 23.99
N PRO A 170 -12.85 -8.27 24.24
CA PRO A 170 -13.09 -9.36 23.29
C PRO A 170 -14.59 -9.60 23.07
N ALA A 171 -15.02 -9.77 21.82
CA ALA A 171 -16.41 -10.10 21.48
C ALA A 171 -16.83 -11.49 21.99
N GLU A 172 -18.13 -11.65 22.29
CA GLU A 172 -18.69 -12.95 22.62
C GLU A 172 -18.80 -13.86 21.39
N ALA A 173 -18.76 -15.18 21.61
CA ALA A 173 -18.85 -16.15 20.53
C ALA A 173 -20.19 -16.01 19.77
N GLY A 174 -20.11 -15.68 18.48
CA GLY A 174 -21.27 -15.56 17.59
C GLY A 174 -21.98 -14.20 17.61
N GLU A 175 -21.55 -13.26 18.47
CA GLU A 175 -22.14 -11.91 18.58
C GLU A 175 -22.17 -11.15 17.24
N TRP A 176 -21.10 -11.30 16.46
CA TRP A 176 -20.92 -10.63 15.18
C TRP A 176 -21.59 -11.34 13.99
N LEU A 177 -22.15 -12.54 14.16
CA LEU A 177 -22.77 -13.28 13.03
C LEU A 177 -24.08 -12.63 12.54
N GLU A 178 -24.76 -11.84 13.38
CA GLU A 178 -25.98 -11.14 12.97
C GLU A 178 -25.68 -9.92 12.08
N SER A 179 -24.61 -9.17 12.37
CA SER A 179 -24.19 -7.97 11.64
C SER A 179 -22.66 -7.88 11.52
N PRO A 180 -22.01 -8.76 10.74
CA PRO A 180 -20.54 -8.82 10.66
C PRO A 180 -19.90 -7.58 10.01
N PHE A 181 -20.70 -6.76 9.34
CA PHE A 181 -20.26 -5.57 8.59
C PHE A 181 -20.91 -4.27 9.07
N ASP A 182 -21.49 -4.26 10.29
CA ASP A 182 -21.90 -2.98 10.87
C ASP A 182 -20.67 -2.06 10.94
N GLN A 183 -20.83 -0.84 10.40
CA GLN A 183 -19.72 0.03 10.02
C GLN A 183 -18.73 0.17 11.17
N THR A 184 -17.52 -0.29 10.93
CA THR A 184 -16.37 -0.06 11.80
C THR A 184 -16.22 1.42 12.07
N ASP A 185 -16.14 1.80 13.35
CA ASP A 185 -15.82 3.17 13.75
C ASP A 185 -14.47 3.57 13.12
N PRO A 186 -14.43 4.52 12.17
CA PRO A 186 -13.20 4.88 11.48
C PRO A 186 -12.10 5.38 12.42
N GLN A 187 -12.47 5.91 13.60
CA GLN A 187 -11.52 6.39 14.60
C GLN A 187 -10.86 5.24 15.40
N ARG A 188 -11.35 4.00 15.26
CA ARG A 188 -10.79 2.80 15.89
C ARG A 188 -9.98 1.91 14.94
N VAL A 189 -9.87 2.30 13.67
CA VAL A 189 -9.04 1.59 12.70
C VAL A 189 -7.57 1.85 13.04
N VAL A 190 -6.86 0.79 13.39
CA VAL A 190 -5.43 0.80 13.68
C VAL A 190 -4.65 0.92 12.37
N CYS A 191 -5.05 0.15 11.36
CA CYS A 191 -4.47 0.20 10.03
C CYS A 191 -5.44 -0.28 8.96
N ARG A 192 -5.23 0.23 7.75
CA ARG A 192 -5.90 -0.17 6.52
C ARG A 192 -4.82 -0.51 5.49
N PHE A 193 -4.98 -1.66 4.84
CA PHE A 193 -4.13 -2.08 3.73
C PHE A 193 -5.01 -2.23 2.51
N ASP A 194 -4.69 -1.51 1.43
CA ASP A 194 -5.34 -1.64 0.14
C ASP A 194 -4.34 -2.25 -0.85
N VAL A 195 -4.76 -3.34 -1.50
CA VAL A 195 -4.04 -3.96 -2.62
C VAL A 195 -4.91 -3.78 -3.85
N SER A 196 -4.36 -3.17 -4.89
CA SER A 196 -5.09 -3.01 -6.14
C SER A 196 -4.51 -3.90 -7.21
N ALA A 197 -5.39 -4.64 -7.90
CA ALA A 197 -5.00 -5.55 -8.96
C ALA A 197 -4.34 -4.84 -10.16
N VAL A 198 -4.54 -3.52 -10.31
CA VAL A 198 -3.90 -2.74 -11.38
C VAL A 198 -2.43 -2.46 -11.10
N PHE A 199 -2.05 -2.32 -9.83
CA PHE A 199 -0.70 -1.94 -9.41
C PHE A 199 0.14 -3.13 -8.97
N ASP A 200 -0.49 -4.25 -8.63
CA ASP A 200 0.18 -5.51 -8.24
C ASP A 200 1.01 -6.10 -9.40
N ASP A 201 0.47 -6.05 -10.62
CA ASP A 201 1.15 -6.52 -11.85
C ASP A 201 2.45 -5.76 -12.18
N GLU A 202 2.69 -4.58 -11.61
CA GLU A 202 3.90 -3.77 -11.86
C GLU A 202 5.06 -4.12 -10.90
N GLN A 203 4.79 -4.76 -9.75
CA GLN A 203 5.80 -4.97 -8.68
C GLN A 203 6.59 -6.29 -8.83
N ASP A 204 6.00 -7.31 -9.47
CA ASP A 204 6.64 -8.61 -9.78
C ASP A 204 7.87 -8.49 -10.72
N GLY A 205 8.13 -7.32 -11.31
CA GLY A 205 9.25 -7.06 -12.22
C GLY A 205 10.50 -6.44 -11.60
N LEU A 206 10.50 -6.09 -10.32
CA LEU A 206 11.57 -5.28 -9.68
C LEU A 206 12.44 -6.03 -8.65
N GLU A 207 12.11 -7.28 -8.30
CA GLU A 207 12.83 -8.04 -7.26
C GLU A 207 14.20 -8.61 -7.71
N ASP A 208 14.60 -8.46 -8.97
CA ASP A 208 15.80 -9.10 -9.54
C ASP A 208 17.03 -8.17 -9.62
N LEU A 209 17.02 -7.01 -8.94
CA LEU A 209 18.10 -6.00 -9.01
C LEU A 209 18.92 -5.79 -7.73
N GLU A 210 18.72 -6.55 -6.66
CA GLU A 210 19.42 -6.34 -5.38
C GLU A 210 20.77 -7.08 -5.21
N ASP A 211 21.37 -7.65 -6.26
CA ASP A 211 22.60 -8.45 -6.13
C ASP A 211 23.88 -7.80 -6.71
N LEU A 212 23.97 -6.46 -6.73
CA LEU A 212 25.15 -5.74 -7.24
C LEU A 212 25.77 -4.72 -6.27
N GLU A 213 25.84 -5.00 -4.98
CA GLU A 213 26.70 -4.23 -4.07
C GLU A 213 27.40 -5.14 -3.04
N ASP A 214 28.50 -5.78 -3.43
CA ASP A 214 29.53 -6.24 -2.47
C ASP A 214 30.88 -6.43 -3.17
N ALA A 215 31.58 -5.31 -3.41
CA ALA A 215 33.01 -5.31 -3.69
C ALA A 215 33.63 -3.95 -3.32
N ASP A 216 33.61 -3.60 -2.03
CA ASP A 216 34.51 -2.56 -1.47
C ASP A 216 35.20 -3.08 -0.21
N ASP A 217 36.18 -3.96 -0.41
CA ASP A 217 37.14 -4.37 0.64
C ASP A 217 38.25 -3.31 0.67
N GLY A 218 38.01 -2.23 1.40
CA GLY A 218 38.96 -1.13 1.58
C GLY A 218 40.18 -1.55 2.43
N PRO A 219 41.41 -1.15 2.09
CA PRO A 219 42.56 -1.33 2.97
C PRO A 219 42.80 -0.08 3.85
N ASP A 220 42.90 -0.27 5.16
CA ASP A 220 43.54 0.65 6.12
C ASP A 220 44.49 -0.21 6.98
N PRO A 221 45.72 0.21 7.39
CA PRO A 221 45.99 1.50 8.01
C PRO A 221 47.19 2.29 7.46
N ALA A 222 47.09 3.60 7.66
CA ALA A 222 48.14 4.59 7.58
C ALA A 222 49.52 4.15 8.12
N ASP A 223 50.56 4.36 7.32
CA ASP A 223 51.94 4.52 7.78
C ASP A 223 52.41 5.95 7.38
N PRO A 224 52.77 6.82 8.33
CA PRO A 224 53.09 8.21 8.05
C PRO A 224 54.60 8.34 7.89
N ASP A 225 55.09 8.44 6.67
CA ASP A 225 56.37 9.08 6.32
C ASP A 225 56.60 8.90 4.82
N LEU A 226 56.68 10.01 4.07
CA LEU A 226 57.65 10.28 3.01
C LEU A 226 57.23 11.52 2.21
N ASP A 227 57.79 12.65 2.62
CA ASP A 227 58.00 13.83 1.79
C ASP A 227 58.65 13.46 0.45
N GLY A 228 58.27 14.13 -0.64
CA GLY A 228 59.17 14.29 -1.79
C GLY A 228 58.53 14.25 -3.17
N ALA A 229 57.99 15.39 -3.59
CA ALA A 229 58.08 15.99 -4.93
C ALA A 229 58.57 15.11 -6.10
N LEU A 230 57.71 14.88 -7.10
CA LEU A 230 57.99 14.90 -8.56
C LEU A 230 56.60 14.99 -9.24
N GLY A 231 56.15 16.11 -9.81
CA GLY A 231 56.69 16.73 -11.03
C GLY A 231 55.92 16.21 -12.25
N TYR A 232 54.64 16.58 -12.41
CA TYR A 232 53.88 16.35 -13.65
C TYR A 232 54.39 17.32 -14.72
N ASP A 233 55.01 16.80 -15.78
CA ASP A 233 55.40 17.56 -16.97
C ASP A 233 54.45 17.19 -18.13
N PRO A 234 53.60 18.12 -18.60
CA PRO A 234 52.58 17.83 -19.60
C PRO A 234 53.07 17.66 -21.05
N ASP A 235 54.38 17.62 -21.32
CA ASP A 235 54.92 17.57 -22.69
C ASP A 235 55.66 16.27 -23.10
N GLU A 236 55.57 15.17 -22.33
CA GLU A 236 56.18 13.89 -22.74
C GLU A 236 55.24 13.01 -23.58
N VAL A 237 55.28 13.22 -24.90
CA VAL A 237 54.67 12.32 -25.90
C VAL A 237 55.61 11.16 -26.19
N VAL A 238 55.21 9.92 -25.88
CA VAL A 238 55.90 8.71 -26.34
C VAL A 238 55.01 7.95 -27.32
N SER A 239 55.59 7.70 -28.49
CA SER A 239 54.99 7.34 -29.76
C SER A 239 54.58 5.86 -29.89
N LEU A 240 53.50 5.63 -30.64
CA LEU A 240 52.98 4.34 -31.09
C LEU A 240 53.87 3.74 -32.18
N ASP A 241 54.84 2.90 -31.82
CA ASP A 241 55.47 1.93 -32.73
C ASP A 241 56.27 0.92 -31.89
N ASP A 242 55.63 -0.20 -31.54
CA ASP A 242 56.25 -1.52 -31.30
C ASP A 242 55.10 -2.54 -31.17
N VAL A 243 54.54 -2.90 -32.33
CA VAL A 243 53.72 -4.11 -32.50
C VAL A 243 54.63 -5.23 -32.94
N ASP A 244 54.95 -6.16 -32.05
CA ASP A 244 55.37 -7.51 -32.45
C ASP A 244 55.09 -8.53 -31.33
N ASP A 245 54.69 -9.72 -31.78
CA ASP A 245 54.57 -11.00 -31.08
C ASP A 245 53.40 -11.25 -30.11
N VAL A 246 52.27 -11.70 -30.68
CA VAL A 246 51.48 -12.79 -30.06
C VAL A 246 51.15 -13.85 -31.11
N GLU A 247 51.70 -15.06 -30.90
CA GLU A 247 51.60 -16.23 -31.76
C GLU A 247 50.16 -16.75 -31.93
N VAL A 248 49.87 -17.17 -33.17
CA VAL A 248 48.67 -17.91 -33.57
C VAL A 248 48.76 -19.36 -33.09
N VAL A 249 47.83 -19.80 -32.24
CA VAL A 249 47.60 -21.23 -31.96
C VAL A 249 46.28 -21.65 -32.59
N GLU A 250 46.35 -22.31 -33.75
CA GLU A 250 45.28 -23.17 -34.26
C GLU A 250 45.54 -24.62 -33.84
N ARG A 251 44.47 -25.32 -33.41
CA ARG A 251 44.15 -26.76 -33.57
C ARG A 251 43.22 -27.20 -32.42
N GLU A 252 42.19 -28.02 -32.58
CA GLU A 252 41.66 -28.77 -33.72
C GLU A 252 40.24 -29.25 -33.38
N ARG A 253 39.45 -29.53 -34.42
CA ARG A 253 38.13 -30.19 -34.36
C ARG A 253 38.22 -31.65 -33.93
N GLY A 254 37.15 -32.18 -33.30
CA GLY A 254 36.76 -33.59 -33.48
C GLY A 254 35.98 -34.26 -32.34
N GLU A 255 34.66 -34.40 -32.53
CA GLU A 255 33.66 -35.32 -31.93
C GLU A 255 34.08 -36.83 -31.86
N PRO A 256 33.20 -37.79 -31.50
CA PRO A 256 32.30 -37.96 -30.34
C PRO A 256 32.42 -39.38 -29.72
N ALA A 257 31.76 -39.63 -28.58
CA ALA A 257 31.22 -40.95 -28.20
C ALA A 257 30.13 -40.80 -27.14
#